data_AF-A0A497P1S9-F1
#
_entry.id   AF-A0A497P1S9-F1
#
_cell.length_a   1.000
_cell.length_b   1.000
_cell.length_c   1.000
_cell.angle_alpha   90.00
_cell.angle_beta   90.00
_cell.angle_gamma   90.00
#
_symmetry.space_group_name_H-M   'P 1'
#
loop_
_entity.id
_entity.type
_entity.pdbx_description
1 polymer ?
#
loop_
_entity_poly.entity_id
_entity_poly.type
_entity_poly.pdbx_seq_one_letter_code
_entity_poly.pdbx_strand_id
1 'polypeptide(L)'
;MSRKGNTLTKRAVKNFLTLLFSGRLSKAEKALERIRKRYRLSEDDGYYRALYGIYYSYVSDDRNSYVFKVWVRFLNGERKRSVERALQVILRDLYKPPPA
;
A
#
# COMPACT_ATOMS: atom_id res chain seq x y z
N MET A 1 -32.70 2.22 6.12
CA MET A 1 -31.74 1.34 6.84
C MET A 1 -30.40 1.34 6.10
N SER A 2 -29.41 2.07 6.60
CA SER A 2 -28.11 2.19 5.93
C SER A 2 -27.31 0.90 6.16
N ARG A 3 -27.06 0.12 5.10
CA ARG A 3 -26.21 -1.09 5.16
C ARG A 3 -24.83 -0.65 5.62
N LYS A 4 -24.44 -1.02 6.86
CA LYS A 4 -23.05 -0.94 7.31
C LYS A 4 -22.19 -1.69 6.29
N GLY A 5 -21.58 -0.97 5.37
CA GLY A 5 -20.63 -1.50 4.41
C GLY A 5 -19.54 -2.23 5.19
N ASN A 6 -19.22 -3.45 4.76
CA ASN A 6 -18.20 -4.28 5.39
C ASN A 6 -16.90 -3.47 5.36
N THR A 7 -16.47 -2.93 6.50
CA THR A 7 -15.34 -2.00 6.52
C THR A 7 -14.03 -2.77 6.47
N LEU A 8 -13.11 -2.35 5.60
CA LEU A 8 -11.79 -2.94 5.47
C LEU A 8 -11.10 -3.01 6.84
N THR A 9 -10.68 -4.21 7.27
CA THR A 9 -10.06 -4.37 8.59
C THR A 9 -8.55 -4.12 8.53
N LYS A 10 -8.01 -3.47 9.57
CA LYS A 10 -6.55 -3.29 9.75
C LYS A 10 -5.79 -4.62 9.65
N ARG A 11 -6.40 -5.73 10.12
CA ARG A 11 -5.82 -7.08 10.06
C ARG A 11 -5.65 -7.58 8.62
N ALA A 12 -6.64 -7.35 7.76
CA ALA A 12 -6.57 -7.77 6.36
C ALA A 12 -5.46 -7.01 5.61
N VAL A 13 -5.39 -5.68 5.81
CA VAL A 13 -4.34 -4.83 5.23
C VAL A 13 -2.95 -5.22 5.72
N LYS A 14 -2.78 -5.39 7.04
CA LYS A 14 -1.51 -5.83 7.63
C LYS A 14 -1.05 -7.16 7.03
N ASN A 15 -1.95 -8.14 6.93
CA ASN A 15 -1.63 -9.43 6.33
C ASN A 15 -1.20 -9.31 4.86
N PHE A 16 -1.91 -8.50 4.05
CA PHE A 16 -1.52 -8.22 2.67
C PHE A 16 -0.11 -7.62 2.59
N LEU A 17 0.17 -6.56 3.36
CA LEU A 17 1.48 -5.89 3.36
C LEU A 17 2.60 -6.82 3.84
N THR A 18 2.36 -7.61 4.89
CA THR A 18 3.34 -8.61 5.37
C THR A 18 3.65 -9.67 4.32
N LEU A 19 2.64 -10.16 3.58
CA LEU A 19 2.87 -11.13 2.50
C LEU A 19 3.63 -10.50 1.33
N LEU A 20 3.26 -9.27 0.96
CA LEU A 20 3.92 -8.53 -0.12
C LEU A 20 5.41 -8.33 0.20
N PHE A 21 5.68 -7.75 1.36
CA PHE A 21 7.01 -7.36 1.75
C PHE A 21 7.92 -8.50 2.22
N SER A 22 7.36 -9.70 2.44
CA SER A 22 8.14 -10.92 2.62
C SER A 22 8.49 -11.63 1.30
N GLY A 23 8.22 -10.99 0.16
CA GLY A 23 8.49 -11.53 -1.18
C GLY A 23 7.49 -12.60 -1.63
N ARG A 24 6.40 -12.85 -0.89
CA ARG A 24 5.40 -13.88 -1.21
C ARG A 24 4.35 -13.33 -2.17
N LEU A 25 4.77 -12.87 -3.35
CA LEU A 25 3.97 -12.09 -4.29
C LEU A 25 2.62 -12.75 -4.65
N SER A 26 2.63 -14.01 -5.07
CA SER A 26 1.38 -14.76 -5.37
C SER A 26 0.43 -14.85 -4.16
N LYS A 27 0.96 -14.90 -2.93
CA LYS A 27 0.12 -14.90 -1.71
C LYS A 27 -0.42 -13.51 -1.41
N ALA A 28 0.36 -12.46 -1.68
CA ALA A 28 -0.06 -11.08 -1.53
C ALA A 28 -1.18 -10.73 -2.52
N GLU A 29 -1.04 -11.13 -3.79
CA GLU A 29 -2.08 -10.99 -4.82
C GLU A 29 -3.39 -11.66 -4.41
N LYS A 30 -3.32 -12.94 -4.00
CA LYS A 30 -4.49 -13.67 -3.48
C LYS A 30 -5.10 -13.02 -2.24
N ALA A 31 -4.30 -12.33 -1.42
CA ALA A 31 -4.81 -11.59 -0.26
C ALA A 31 -5.53 -10.30 -0.70
N LEU A 32 -5.01 -9.60 -1.71
CA LEU A 32 -5.60 -8.41 -2.31
C LEU A 32 -6.94 -8.74 -3.00
N GLU A 33 -7.00 -9.82 -3.79
CA GLU A 33 -8.26 -10.29 -4.37
C GLU A 33 -9.30 -10.65 -3.30
N ARG A 34 -8.87 -11.30 -2.22
CA ARG A 34 -9.74 -11.64 -1.09
C ARG A 34 -10.29 -10.38 -0.42
N ILE A 35 -9.47 -9.34 -0.29
CA ILE A 35 -9.91 -8.03 0.21
C ILE A 35 -10.99 -7.46 -0.71
N ARG A 36 -10.75 -7.39 -2.03
CA ARG A 36 -11.73 -6.91 -3.00
C ARG A 36 -13.07 -7.64 -2.90
N LYS A 37 -13.03 -8.98 -2.93
CA LYS A 37 -14.23 -9.83 -2.88
C LYS A 37 -14.97 -9.72 -1.55
N ARG A 38 -14.26 -9.80 -0.41
CA ARG A 38 -14.85 -9.78 0.94
C ARG A 38 -15.51 -8.45 1.28
N TYR A 39 -14.89 -7.36 0.85
CA TYR A 39 -15.34 -6.00 1.14
C TYR A 39 -16.14 -5.38 -0.01
N ARG A 40 -16.37 -6.13 -1.09
CA ARG A 40 -17.13 -5.70 -2.29
C ARG A 40 -16.62 -4.37 -2.85
N LEU A 41 -15.30 -4.21 -2.86
CA LEU A 41 -14.66 -3.01 -3.41
C LEU A 41 -14.72 -3.08 -4.94
N SER A 42 -15.14 -1.99 -5.58
CA SER A 42 -15.02 -1.86 -7.03
C SER A 42 -13.55 -1.67 -7.42
N GLU A 43 -13.23 -1.78 -8.71
CA GLU A 43 -11.88 -1.43 -9.20
C GLU A 43 -11.60 0.07 -9.08
N ASP A 44 -12.66 0.89 -9.03
CA ASP A 44 -12.58 2.33 -8.86
C ASP A 44 -12.56 2.77 -7.40
N ASP A 45 -12.69 1.83 -6.46
CA ASP A 45 -12.60 2.11 -5.04
C ASP A 45 -11.19 2.61 -4.69
N GLY A 46 -11.12 3.81 -4.12
CA GLY A 46 -9.85 4.47 -3.81
C GLY A 46 -8.96 3.67 -2.86
N TYR A 47 -9.54 2.92 -1.92
CA TYR A 47 -8.76 2.05 -1.03
C TYR A 47 -8.20 0.85 -1.78
N TYR A 48 -9.01 0.21 -2.63
CA TYR A 48 -8.54 -0.90 -3.45
C TYR A 48 -7.43 -0.44 -4.41
N ARG A 49 -7.60 0.69 -5.10
CA ARG A 49 -6.59 1.28 -5.98
C ARG A 49 -5.28 1.57 -5.24
N ALA A 50 -5.33 2.10 -4.02
CA ALA A 50 -4.13 2.33 -3.23
C ALA A 50 -3.38 1.02 -2.90
N LEU A 51 -4.09 -0.02 -2.47
CA LEU A 51 -3.48 -1.32 -2.18
C LEU A 51 -2.92 -2.00 -3.44
N TYR A 52 -3.66 -1.92 -4.55
CA TYR A 52 -3.21 -2.42 -5.84
C TYR A 52 -1.99 -1.66 -6.37
N GLY A 53 -1.95 -0.33 -6.25
CA GLY A 53 -0.80 0.49 -6.61
C GLY A 53 0.45 0.12 -5.80
N ILE A 54 0.31 -0.14 -4.50
CA ILE A 54 1.40 -0.65 -3.64
C ILE A 54 1.91 -2.00 -4.15
N TYR A 55 1.00 -2.95 -4.42
CA TYR A 55 1.35 -4.27 -4.97
C TYR A 55 2.07 -4.15 -6.30
N TYR A 56 1.49 -3.41 -7.25
CA TYR A 56 2.01 -3.23 -8.60
C TYR A 56 3.40 -2.59 -8.59
N SER A 57 3.59 -1.54 -7.79
CA SER A 57 4.90 -0.87 -7.66
C SER A 57 5.98 -1.81 -7.11
N TYR A 58 5.61 -2.67 -6.14
CA TYR A 58 6.55 -3.61 -5.53
C TYR A 58 6.90 -4.79 -6.46
N VAL A 59 5.92 -5.31 -7.20
CA VAL A 59 6.12 -6.44 -8.13
C VAL A 59 6.87 -6.02 -9.39
N SER A 60 6.61 -4.81 -9.89
CA SER A 60 7.22 -4.32 -11.14
C SER A 60 8.67 -3.86 -10.97
N ASP A 61 9.31 -4.16 -9.82
CA ASP A 61 10.64 -3.72 -9.42
C ASP A 61 10.85 -2.22 -9.68
N ASP A 62 9.82 -1.41 -9.42
CA ASP A 62 9.97 0.04 -9.44
C ASP A 62 10.77 0.42 -8.19
N ARG A 63 12.10 0.29 -8.31
CA ARG A 63 13.09 0.71 -7.32
C ARG A 63 13.02 2.22 -7.05
N ASN A 64 12.37 2.97 -7.94
CA ASN A 64 12.07 4.38 -7.75
C ASN A 64 10.75 4.61 -7.02
N SER A 65 9.92 3.58 -6.87
CA SER A 65 8.65 3.68 -6.16
C SER A 65 8.88 4.07 -4.71
N TYR A 66 8.00 4.95 -4.27
CA TYR A 66 7.98 5.51 -2.94
C TYR A 66 7.94 4.43 -1.84
N VAL A 67 7.09 3.42 -2.06
CA VAL A 67 6.90 2.29 -1.15
C VAL A 67 8.19 1.52 -0.96
N PHE A 68 8.93 1.26 -2.05
CA PHE A 68 10.19 0.55 -2.00
C PHE A 68 11.25 1.31 -1.21
N LYS A 69 11.41 2.62 -1.45
CA LYS A 69 12.38 3.47 -0.74
C LYS A 69 12.11 3.52 0.77
N VAL A 70 10.85 3.60 1.17
CA VAL A 70 10.43 3.60 2.59
C VAL A 70 10.65 2.22 3.22
N TRP A 71 10.30 1.16 2.49
CA TRP A 71 10.45 -0.22 2.93
C TRP A 71 11.91 -0.61 3.18
N VAL A 72 12.82 -0.24 2.27
CA VAL A 72 14.27 -0.49 2.40
C VAL A 72 14.84 0.19 3.65
N ARG A 73 14.47 1.46 3.91
CA ARG A 73 14.90 2.18 5.11
C ARG A 73 14.43 1.50 6.41
N PHE A 74 13.19 1.01 6.41
CA PHE A 74 12.68 0.23 7.54
C PHE A 74 13.45 -1.08 7.75
N LEU A 75 13.74 -1.83 6.67
CA LEU A 75 14.53 -3.06 6.74
C LEU A 75 15.97 -2.82 7.21
N ASN A 76 16.55 -1.66 6.89
CA ASN A 76 17.88 -1.25 7.34
C ASN A 76 17.91 -0.79 8.81
N GLY A 77 16.81 -0.97 9.56
CA GLY A 77 16.77 -0.68 11.00
C GLY A 77 16.57 0.80 11.34
N GLU A 78 16.18 1.65 10.37
CA GLU A 78 15.83 3.03 10.68
C GLU A 78 14.63 3.11 11.65
N ARG A 79 14.74 4.00 12.64
CA ARG A 79 13.65 4.23 13.60
C ARG A 79 12.41 4.75 12.87
N LYS A 80 11.22 4.29 13.27
CA LYS A 80 9.92 4.69 12.70
C LYS A 80 9.77 6.20 12.45
N ARG A 81 10.16 7.05 13.42
CA ARG A 81 10.10 8.52 13.27
C ARG A 81 11.02 9.06 12.16
N SER A 82 12.16 8.41 11.92
CA SER A 82 13.09 8.76 10.82
C SER A 82 12.45 8.45 9.48
N VAL A 83 11.87 7.24 9.38
CA VAL A 83 11.14 6.80 8.19
C VAL A 83 9.94 7.72 7.91
N GLU A 84 9.16 8.12 8.92
CA GLU A 84 8.04 9.06 8.78
C GLU A 84 8.46 10.47 8.36
N ARG A 85 9.63 10.96 8.77
CA ARG A 85 10.14 12.25 8.27
C ARG A 85 10.59 12.16 6.82
N ALA A 86 11.32 11.10 6.48
CA ALA A 86 11.73 10.85 5.10
C ALA A 86 10.49 10.72 4.17
N LEU A 87 9.43 10.09 4.66
CA LEU A 87 8.13 9.98 4.02
C LEU A 87 7.60 11.37 3.62
N GLN A 88 7.54 12.31 4.57
CA GLN A 88 7.01 13.66 4.33
C GLN A 88 7.84 14.47 3.34
N VAL A 89 9.17 14.37 3.42
CA VAL A 89 10.08 15.07 2.48
C VAL A 89 9.86 14.56 1.07
N ILE A 90 9.88 13.24 0.87
CA ILE A 90 9.72 12.64 -0.44
C ILE A 90 8.33 12.93 -1.04
N LEU A 91 7.26 12.97 -0.23
CA LEU A 91 5.93 13.37 -0.70
C LEU A 91 5.92 14.82 -1.17
N ARG A 92 6.57 15.72 -0.43
CA ARG A 92 6.63 17.14 -0.77
C ARG A 92 7.38 17.37 -2.09
N ASP A 93 8.47 16.64 -2.32
CA ASP A 93 9.31 16.81 -3.51
C ASP A 93 8.65 16.25 -4.78
N LEU A 94 7.80 15.23 -4.65
CA LEU A 94 7.15 14.56 -5.78
C LEU A 94 5.73 15.08 -6.05
N TYR A 95 5.11 15.80 -5.11
CA TYR A 95 3.76 16.35 -5.30
C TYR A 95 3.82 17.60 -6.19
N LYS A 96 3.63 17.39 -7.51
CA LYS A 96 3.34 18.45 -8.50
C LYS A 96 1.85 18.43 -8.85
N PRO A 97 0.97 19.08 -8.06
CA PRO A 97 -0.43 19.19 -8.44
C PRO A 97 -0.54 20.05 -9.71
N PRO A 98 -1.49 19.74 -10.63
CA PRO A 98 -1.77 20.62 -11.76
C PRO A 98 -2.24 21.99 -11.24
N PRO A 99 -1.94 23.10 -11.96
CA PRO A 99 -2.47 24.40 -11.62
C PRO A 99 -4.01 24.36 -11.65
N ALA A 100 -4.62 25.03 -10.67
CA ALA A 100 -6.07 25.15 -10.51
C ALA A 100 -6.71 25.94 -11.65
#